data_AF-A0A9R0QUZ2-F1
#
_entry.id   AF-A0A9R0QUZ2-F1
#
_cell.length_a   1.000
_cell.length_b   1.000
_cell.length_c   1.000
_cell.angle_alpha   90.00
_cell.angle_beta   90.00
_cell.angle_gamma   90.00
#
_symmetry.space_group_name_H-M   'P 1'
#
loop_
_entity.id
_entity.type
_entity.pdbx_description
1 polymer ?
#
loop_
_entity_poly.entity_id
_entity_poly.type
_entity_poly.pdbx_seq_one_letter_code
_entity_poly.pdbx_strand_id
1 'polypeptide(L)'
;MACSVFRSIDSNSAKGFPKDPRVATMKNLVCGKNVLIDMSIHTAYVNAIRAAQHFIYIENQYFIGSSFNWDSNKDIGANNLVPIEIALKIANKIKAKERFSTYIVVPMWPEGNPTGAPTQRILYWQNKTMQMMYETIYRALKEVGLDDIYEPQDYLNFFCLGNREIGDSPSTPSTANNPQDQARKNRRFMVYVHSKGMIVDDEYVIIGSANINQRSMEGIRDTEIAMGAYQPQYTWANKISAPRGQIYGYRMSLWAEHIGIIEEDFNHPESLECMRRVRQLGQHNWDQFFANEVTEMRGHLLKYPVSVDRKGKVKPLPGCATFPDMGGNICGSFTAIQENLTI
;
A
#
# COMPACT_ATOMS: atom_id res chain seq x y z
N MET A 1 18.69 -14.73 -13.18
CA MET A 1 17.42 -14.15 -12.69
C MET A 1 16.31 -14.92 -13.37
N ALA A 2 15.33 -15.40 -12.61
CA ALA A 2 14.14 -16.05 -13.16
C ALA A 2 13.00 -15.03 -13.13
N CYS A 3 12.27 -14.92 -14.23
CA CYS A 3 11.23 -13.90 -14.41
C CYS A 3 10.00 -14.50 -15.08
N SER A 4 8.82 -14.03 -14.66
CA SER A 4 7.52 -14.36 -15.23
C SER A 4 6.77 -13.07 -15.55
N VAL A 5 6.00 -13.07 -16.64
CA VAL A 5 5.13 -11.95 -17.02
C VAL A 5 3.69 -12.27 -16.66
N PHE A 6 3.00 -11.29 -16.10
CA PHE A 6 1.60 -11.36 -15.67
C PHE A 6 0.80 -10.23 -16.30
N ARG A 7 -0.50 -10.44 -16.51
CA ARG A 7 -1.41 -9.46 -17.08
C ARG A 7 -2.75 -9.43 -16.36
N SER A 8 -3.42 -8.29 -16.51
CA SER A 8 -4.87 -8.16 -16.36
C SER A 8 -5.36 -7.76 -17.74
N ILE A 9 -5.94 -8.70 -18.51
CA ILE A 9 -6.36 -8.42 -19.89
C ILE A 9 -7.41 -9.44 -20.32
N ASP A 10 -8.30 -9.04 -21.22
CA ASP A 10 -9.34 -9.91 -21.75
C ASP A 10 -9.16 -10.23 -23.25
N SER A 11 -9.98 -11.17 -23.75
CA SER A 11 -9.96 -11.61 -25.14
C SER A 11 -10.47 -10.57 -26.15
N ASN A 12 -11.06 -9.46 -25.70
CA ASN A 12 -11.45 -8.35 -26.57
C ASN A 12 -10.27 -7.41 -26.82
N SER A 13 -9.39 -7.26 -25.82
CA SER A 13 -8.21 -6.40 -25.90
C SER A 13 -6.97 -7.07 -26.50
N ALA A 14 -6.91 -8.41 -26.56
CA ALA A 14 -5.77 -9.13 -27.13
C ALA A 14 -6.16 -10.38 -27.95
N LYS A 15 -5.48 -10.56 -29.08
CA LYS A 15 -5.62 -11.76 -29.94
C LYS A 15 -4.84 -12.95 -29.37
N GLY A 16 -5.22 -14.16 -29.76
CA GLY A 16 -4.48 -15.39 -29.45
C GLY A 16 -4.93 -16.12 -28.17
N PHE A 17 -6.00 -15.66 -27.52
CA PHE A 17 -6.67 -16.44 -26.48
C PHE A 17 -7.20 -17.77 -27.05
N PRO A 18 -7.12 -18.88 -26.29
CA PRO A 18 -7.68 -20.16 -26.72
C PRO A 18 -9.19 -20.06 -26.92
N LYS A 19 -9.75 -20.73 -27.93
CA LYS A 19 -11.20 -20.72 -28.18
C LYS A 19 -11.97 -21.74 -27.35
N ASP A 20 -11.33 -22.85 -26.98
CA ASP A 20 -11.93 -23.90 -26.14
C ASP A 20 -11.82 -23.48 -24.65
N PRO A 21 -12.95 -23.32 -23.92
CA PRO A 21 -12.94 -22.99 -22.50
C PRO A 21 -12.12 -23.97 -21.64
N ARG A 22 -12.03 -25.25 -22.01
CA ARG A 22 -11.23 -26.24 -21.27
C ARG A 22 -9.74 -25.91 -21.36
N VAL A 23 -9.28 -25.52 -22.56
CA VAL A 23 -7.90 -25.07 -22.77
C VAL A 23 -7.64 -23.74 -22.05
N ALA A 24 -8.65 -22.85 -22.01
CA ALA A 24 -8.57 -21.61 -21.26
C ALA A 24 -8.35 -21.86 -19.76
N THR A 25 -9.14 -22.74 -19.14
CA THR A 25 -8.99 -23.12 -17.74
C THR A 25 -7.64 -23.80 -17.46
N MET A 26 -7.15 -24.67 -18.34
CA MET A 26 -5.80 -25.26 -18.22
C MET A 26 -4.66 -24.23 -18.24
N LYS A 27 -4.90 -23.06 -18.83
CA LYS A 27 -3.97 -21.91 -18.84
C LYS A 27 -4.25 -20.91 -17.72
N ASN A 28 -5.06 -21.26 -16.72
CA ASN A 28 -5.49 -20.40 -15.62
C ASN A 28 -6.23 -19.14 -16.06
N LEU A 29 -6.93 -19.18 -17.20
CA LEU A 29 -7.81 -18.10 -17.64
C LEU A 29 -9.21 -18.28 -17.03
N VAL A 30 -9.83 -17.16 -16.67
CA VAL A 30 -11.20 -17.12 -16.15
C VAL A 30 -12.17 -16.94 -17.30
N CYS A 31 -13.27 -17.72 -17.29
CA CYS A 31 -14.33 -17.61 -18.28
C CYS A 31 -15.43 -16.66 -17.77
N GLY A 32 -15.48 -15.46 -18.32
CA GLY A 32 -16.59 -14.53 -18.13
C GLY A 32 -17.72 -14.75 -19.13
N LYS A 33 -18.75 -13.88 -19.09
CA LYS A 33 -19.85 -13.91 -20.07
C LYS A 33 -19.32 -13.49 -21.44
N ASN A 34 -19.11 -14.46 -22.32
CA ASN A 34 -18.59 -14.29 -23.70
C ASN A 34 -17.17 -13.72 -23.80
N VAL A 35 -16.38 -13.75 -22.72
CA VAL A 35 -15.03 -13.21 -22.68
C VAL A 35 -14.11 -14.13 -21.88
N LEU A 36 -12.87 -14.29 -22.34
CA LEU A 36 -11.82 -14.96 -21.56
C LEU A 36 -10.93 -13.90 -20.93
N ILE A 37 -10.57 -14.13 -19.67
CA ILE A 37 -9.94 -13.12 -18.82
C ILE A 37 -8.64 -13.70 -18.26
N ASP A 38 -7.55 -13.00 -18.48
CA ASP A 38 -6.27 -13.22 -17.81
C ASP A 38 -6.23 -12.33 -16.57
N MET A 39 -6.23 -12.94 -15.38
CA MET A 39 -6.09 -12.29 -14.08
C MET A 39 -4.79 -12.72 -13.38
N SER A 40 -3.75 -13.01 -14.18
CA SER A 40 -2.48 -13.53 -13.65
C SER A 40 -1.76 -12.52 -12.75
N ILE A 41 -1.99 -11.20 -12.88
CA ILE A 41 -1.46 -10.21 -11.93
C ILE A 41 -2.02 -10.43 -10.53
N HIS A 42 -3.35 -10.47 -10.39
CA HIS A 42 -4.00 -10.71 -9.10
C HIS A 42 -3.53 -12.05 -8.50
N THR A 43 -3.49 -13.09 -9.32
CA THR A 43 -3.00 -14.42 -8.92
C THR A 43 -1.54 -14.38 -8.44
N ALA A 44 -0.67 -13.64 -9.13
CA ALA A 44 0.72 -13.49 -8.75
C ALA A 44 0.90 -12.74 -7.42
N TYR A 45 0.14 -11.67 -7.19
CA TYR A 45 0.12 -10.97 -5.91
C TYR A 45 -0.32 -11.90 -4.78
N VAL A 46 -1.46 -12.61 -4.94
CA VAL A 46 -1.99 -13.54 -3.94
C VAL A 46 -0.99 -14.65 -3.62
N ASN A 47 -0.38 -15.26 -4.64
CA ASN A 47 0.60 -16.32 -4.45
C ASN A 47 1.86 -15.82 -3.73
N ALA A 48 2.37 -14.64 -4.09
CA ALA A 48 3.53 -14.05 -3.43
C ALA A 48 3.24 -13.73 -1.96
N ILE A 49 2.07 -13.17 -1.65
CA ILE A 49 1.64 -12.89 -0.26
C ILE A 49 1.51 -14.20 0.53
N ARG A 50 0.91 -15.24 -0.05
CA ARG A 50 0.78 -16.55 0.61
C ARG A 50 2.13 -17.22 0.85
N ALA A 51 3.08 -17.05 -0.05
CA ALA A 51 4.43 -17.59 0.09
C ALA A 51 5.29 -16.82 1.12
N ALA A 52 4.99 -15.55 1.38
CA ALA A 52 5.76 -14.69 2.28
C ALA A 52 5.96 -15.30 3.68
N GLN A 53 7.19 -15.22 4.18
CA GLN A 53 7.63 -15.80 5.45
C GLN A 53 8.07 -14.76 6.48
N HIS A 54 8.66 -13.64 6.05
CA HIS A 54 9.34 -12.68 6.92
C HIS A 54 8.70 -11.29 6.85
N PHE A 55 8.58 -10.71 5.65
CA PHE A 55 8.00 -9.39 5.48
C PHE A 55 7.49 -9.11 4.06
N ILE A 56 6.63 -8.11 3.96
CA ILE A 56 6.14 -7.55 2.70
C ILE A 56 6.36 -6.03 2.70
N TYR A 57 6.92 -5.50 1.61
CA TYR A 57 7.00 -4.06 1.35
C TYR A 57 6.26 -3.72 0.05
N ILE A 58 5.29 -2.81 0.10
CA ILE A 58 4.46 -2.42 -1.04
C ILE A 58 4.55 -0.92 -1.25
N GLU A 59 4.72 -0.51 -2.51
CA GLU A 59 4.43 0.86 -2.94
C GLU A 59 3.34 0.82 -4.01
N ASN A 60 2.21 1.47 -3.75
CA ASN A 60 1.10 1.46 -4.71
C ASN A 60 0.30 2.76 -4.68
N GLN A 61 -0.14 3.23 -5.86
CA GLN A 61 -0.98 4.43 -5.98
C GLN A 61 -2.36 4.25 -5.32
N TYR A 62 -2.92 3.04 -5.35
CA TYR A 62 -4.18 2.72 -4.70
C TYR A 62 -4.02 1.51 -3.80
N PHE A 63 -4.75 1.49 -2.69
CA PHE A 63 -4.82 0.35 -1.81
C PHE A 63 -6.26 0.12 -1.33
N ILE A 64 -7.06 -0.52 -2.19
CA ILE A 64 -8.49 -0.75 -2.00
C ILE A 64 -8.81 -2.18 -2.41
N GLY A 65 -9.59 -2.89 -1.59
CA GLY A 65 -10.08 -4.19 -1.98
C GLY A 65 -10.67 -4.99 -0.85
N SER A 66 -11.07 -6.21 -1.22
CA SER A 66 -11.71 -7.18 -0.33
C SER A 66 -12.97 -6.61 0.33
N SER A 67 -13.80 -5.90 -0.45
CA SER A 67 -15.00 -5.21 0.08
C SER A 67 -15.96 -6.14 0.78
N PHE A 68 -16.05 -7.41 0.34
CA PHE A 68 -16.86 -8.45 0.98
C PHE A 68 -16.55 -8.65 2.47
N ASN A 69 -15.37 -8.22 2.94
CA ASN A 69 -14.94 -8.28 4.35
C ASN A 69 -15.00 -6.92 5.09
N TRP A 70 -15.47 -5.83 4.45
CA TRP A 70 -15.67 -4.54 5.13
C TRP A 70 -16.85 -4.58 6.12
N ASP A 71 -16.88 -3.67 7.07
CA ASP A 71 -17.97 -3.52 8.05
C ASP A 71 -19.30 -3.06 7.40
N SER A 72 -19.23 -2.36 6.26
CA SER A 72 -20.37 -1.94 5.43
C SER A 72 -19.97 -1.91 3.95
N ASN A 73 -20.93 -1.73 3.04
CA ASN A 73 -20.70 -1.62 1.58
C ASN A 73 -20.02 -2.86 0.97
N LYS A 74 -20.37 -4.05 1.48
CA LYS A 74 -19.76 -5.32 1.09
C LYS A 74 -19.96 -5.67 -0.39
N ASP A 75 -21.13 -5.30 -0.92
CA ASP A 75 -21.59 -5.66 -2.26
C ASP A 75 -21.12 -4.70 -3.36
N ILE A 76 -20.22 -3.75 -3.04
CA ILE A 76 -19.72 -2.76 -4.02
C ILE A 76 -18.86 -3.40 -5.13
N GLY A 77 -18.40 -4.64 -4.92
CA GLY A 77 -17.69 -5.41 -5.94
C GLY A 77 -16.17 -5.17 -6.02
N ALA A 78 -15.54 -4.58 -5.00
CA ALA A 78 -14.09 -4.49 -4.91
C ALA A 78 -13.49 -5.81 -4.37
N ASN A 79 -13.68 -6.90 -5.11
CA ASN A 79 -13.46 -8.27 -4.67
C ASN A 79 -12.01 -8.78 -4.82
N ASN A 80 -11.06 -7.94 -5.26
CA ASN A 80 -9.65 -8.31 -5.26
C ASN A 80 -9.20 -8.75 -3.84
N LEU A 81 -8.31 -9.74 -3.79
CA LEU A 81 -7.98 -10.45 -2.55
C LEU A 81 -6.74 -9.90 -1.85
N VAL A 82 -6.04 -8.94 -2.47
CA VAL A 82 -4.73 -8.49 -2.00
C VAL A 82 -4.78 -7.99 -0.55
N PRO A 83 -5.70 -7.09 -0.14
CA PRO A 83 -5.76 -6.64 1.25
C PRO A 83 -6.08 -7.74 2.27
N ILE A 84 -7.07 -8.61 1.98
CA ILE A 84 -7.44 -9.67 2.93
C ILE A 84 -6.35 -10.74 3.04
N GLU A 85 -5.66 -11.10 1.97
CA GLU A 85 -4.57 -12.07 2.00
C GLU A 85 -3.39 -11.57 2.84
N ILE A 86 -3.08 -10.26 2.78
CA ILE A 86 -2.08 -9.63 3.66
C ILE A 86 -2.53 -9.72 5.13
N ALA A 87 -3.77 -9.33 5.43
CA ALA A 87 -4.30 -9.36 6.78
C ALA A 87 -4.34 -10.78 7.36
N LEU A 88 -4.73 -11.77 6.56
CA LEU A 88 -4.74 -13.18 6.94
C LEU A 88 -3.33 -13.76 7.08
N LYS A 89 -2.38 -13.36 6.23
CA LYS A 89 -0.96 -13.74 6.38
C LYS A 89 -0.42 -13.28 7.73
N ILE A 90 -0.64 -12.02 8.09
CA ILE A 90 -0.24 -11.47 9.40
C ILE A 90 -0.95 -12.23 10.53
N ALA A 91 -2.27 -12.39 10.45
CA ALA A 91 -3.06 -13.11 11.45
C ALA A 91 -2.56 -14.54 11.67
N ASN A 92 -2.21 -15.25 10.60
CA ASN A 92 -1.68 -16.61 10.67
C ASN A 92 -0.29 -16.64 11.31
N LYS A 93 0.58 -15.67 11.00
CA LYS A 93 1.91 -15.54 11.65
C LYS A 93 1.78 -15.26 13.14
N ILE A 94 0.86 -14.37 13.54
CA ILE A 94 0.51 -14.13 14.95
C ILE A 94 0.06 -15.42 15.65
N LYS A 95 -0.85 -16.17 15.02
CA LYS A 95 -1.36 -17.45 15.56
C LYS A 95 -0.26 -18.51 15.71
N ALA A 96 0.69 -18.52 14.78
CA ALA A 96 1.87 -19.37 14.84
C ALA A 96 2.96 -18.85 15.81
N LYS A 97 2.77 -17.66 16.40
CA LYS A 97 3.80 -16.95 17.20
C LYS A 97 5.09 -16.71 16.42
N GLU A 98 4.97 -16.53 15.11
CA GLU A 98 6.05 -16.19 14.21
C GLU A 98 6.05 -14.70 13.92
N ARG A 99 7.24 -14.12 13.82
CA ARG A 99 7.38 -12.70 13.51
C ARG A 99 7.10 -12.43 12.03
N PHE A 100 6.40 -11.34 11.74
CA PHE A 100 6.11 -10.89 10.38
C PHE A 100 5.83 -9.38 10.36
N SER A 101 6.28 -8.67 9.33
CA SER A 101 6.03 -7.23 9.16
C SER A 101 5.51 -6.90 7.77
N THR A 102 4.57 -5.96 7.69
CA THR A 102 4.09 -5.42 6.42
C THR A 102 4.16 -3.90 6.40
N TYR A 103 4.78 -3.36 5.36
CA TYR A 103 4.97 -1.93 5.12
C TYR A 103 4.26 -1.55 3.82
N ILE A 104 3.37 -0.57 3.87
CA ILE A 104 2.61 -0.13 2.70
C ILE A 104 2.80 1.38 2.53
N VAL A 105 3.31 1.79 1.37
CA VAL A 105 3.46 3.20 0.99
C VAL A 105 2.43 3.53 -0.09
N VAL A 106 1.58 4.50 0.19
CA VAL A 106 0.52 5.01 -0.70
C VAL A 106 0.66 6.53 -0.85
N PRO A 107 0.11 7.17 -1.89
CA PRO A 107 0.12 8.62 -1.96
C PRO A 107 -0.70 9.21 -0.81
N MET A 108 -0.39 10.44 -0.39
CA MET A 108 -1.13 11.10 0.70
C MET A 108 -2.62 11.22 0.35
N TRP A 109 -2.93 11.55 -0.91
CA TRP A 109 -4.22 11.35 -1.53
C TRP A 109 -4.02 10.96 -3.00
N PRO A 110 -4.98 10.28 -3.65
CA PRO A 110 -4.94 10.01 -5.08
C PRO A 110 -4.89 11.29 -5.92
N GLU A 111 -4.29 11.22 -7.11
CA GLU A 111 -4.22 12.35 -8.04
C GLU A 111 -5.59 13.02 -8.26
N GLY A 112 -5.59 14.36 -8.19
CA GLY A 112 -6.78 15.18 -8.29
C GLY A 112 -6.96 16.10 -7.09
N ASN A 113 -8.10 16.78 -7.05
CA ASN A 113 -8.45 17.66 -5.94
C ASN A 113 -8.83 16.81 -4.70
N PRO A 114 -8.13 16.93 -3.55
CA PRO A 114 -8.43 16.14 -2.35
C PRO A 114 -9.80 16.44 -1.73
N THR A 115 -10.37 17.62 -2.00
CA THR A 115 -11.76 17.96 -1.60
C THR A 115 -12.81 17.44 -2.57
N GLY A 116 -12.39 16.99 -3.75
CA GLY A 116 -13.27 16.48 -4.80
C GLY A 116 -13.96 15.18 -4.40
N ALA A 117 -15.22 15.03 -4.78
CA ALA A 117 -16.04 13.89 -4.41
C ALA A 117 -15.44 12.52 -4.86
N PRO A 118 -14.84 12.37 -6.06
CA PRO A 118 -14.16 11.12 -6.44
C PRO A 118 -12.98 10.77 -5.52
N THR A 119 -12.10 11.73 -5.24
CA THR A 119 -10.94 11.53 -4.35
C THR A 119 -11.38 11.18 -2.94
N GLN A 120 -12.36 11.90 -2.41
CA GLN A 120 -12.94 11.62 -1.09
C GLN A 120 -13.58 10.24 -1.02
N ARG A 121 -14.17 9.76 -2.12
CA ARG A 121 -14.74 8.41 -2.19
C ARG A 121 -13.66 7.33 -2.20
N ILE A 122 -12.58 7.52 -2.95
CA ILE A 122 -11.43 6.60 -2.98
C ILE A 122 -10.78 6.51 -1.59
N LEU A 123 -10.58 7.65 -0.92
CA LEU A 123 -10.05 7.69 0.45
C LEU A 123 -10.96 6.97 1.45
N TYR A 124 -12.28 7.05 1.26
CA TYR A 124 -13.24 6.33 2.09
C TYR A 124 -13.10 4.80 1.91
N TRP A 125 -12.94 4.32 0.68
CA TRP A 125 -12.68 2.90 0.40
C TRP A 125 -11.34 2.41 0.92
N GLN A 126 -10.30 3.24 0.82
CA GLN A 126 -9.00 2.95 1.43
C GLN A 126 -9.14 2.85 2.96
N ASN A 127 -9.88 3.77 3.60
CA ASN A 127 -10.13 3.71 5.04
C ASN A 127 -10.88 2.44 5.45
N LYS A 128 -11.91 2.02 4.70
CA LYS A 128 -12.63 0.76 4.93
C LYS A 128 -11.72 -0.47 4.79
N THR A 129 -10.83 -0.45 3.80
CA THR A 129 -9.82 -1.49 3.60
C THR A 129 -8.85 -1.56 4.79
N MET A 130 -8.30 -0.41 5.22
CA MET A 130 -7.42 -0.33 6.38
C MET A 130 -8.12 -0.82 7.66
N GLN A 131 -9.36 -0.37 7.90
CA GLN A 131 -10.17 -0.77 9.06
C GLN A 131 -10.34 -2.30 9.12
N MET A 132 -10.70 -2.93 7.99
CA MET A 132 -10.85 -4.38 7.89
C MET A 132 -9.55 -5.13 8.21
N MET A 133 -8.41 -4.65 7.69
CA MET A 133 -7.12 -5.28 7.93
C MET A 133 -6.70 -5.19 9.39
N TYR A 134 -6.76 -4.00 9.99
CA TYR A 134 -6.36 -3.79 11.38
C TYR A 134 -7.27 -4.53 12.37
N GLU A 135 -8.57 -4.59 12.13
CA GLU A 135 -9.48 -5.42 12.95
C GLU A 135 -9.15 -6.91 12.85
N THR A 136 -8.78 -7.39 11.66
CA THR A 136 -8.38 -8.80 11.46
C THR A 136 -7.12 -9.14 12.25
N ILE A 137 -6.13 -8.23 12.24
CA ILE A 137 -4.89 -8.37 13.03
C ILE A 137 -5.19 -8.33 14.53
N TYR A 138 -5.99 -7.36 14.99
CA TYR A 138 -6.39 -7.28 16.39
C TYR A 138 -7.13 -8.53 16.86
N ARG A 139 -8.08 -9.06 16.07
CA ARG A 139 -8.77 -10.33 16.40
C ARG A 139 -7.77 -11.47 16.59
N ALA A 140 -6.77 -11.58 15.71
CA ALA A 140 -5.73 -12.60 15.84
C ALA A 140 -4.91 -12.43 17.13
N LEU A 141 -4.51 -11.19 17.47
CA LEU A 141 -3.79 -10.91 18.73
C LEU A 141 -4.61 -11.32 19.95
N LYS A 142 -5.89 -10.95 19.97
CA LYS A 142 -6.80 -11.27 21.07
C LYS A 142 -7.04 -12.76 21.22
N GLU A 143 -7.20 -13.48 20.11
CA GLU A 143 -7.40 -14.94 20.11
C GLU A 143 -6.25 -15.71 20.76
N VAL A 144 -5.02 -15.18 20.70
CA VAL A 144 -3.83 -15.81 21.31
C VAL A 144 -3.35 -15.13 22.59
N GLY A 145 -4.10 -14.15 23.12
CA GLY A 145 -3.77 -13.44 24.36
C GLY A 145 -2.53 -12.54 24.26
N LEU A 146 -2.28 -11.96 23.08
CA LEU A 146 -1.14 -11.08 22.83
C LEU A 146 -1.51 -9.60 22.69
N ASP A 147 -2.80 -9.24 22.84
CA ASP A 147 -3.31 -7.87 22.66
C ASP A 147 -2.91 -6.88 23.77
N ASP A 148 -2.40 -7.38 24.91
CA ASP A 148 -1.75 -6.56 25.94
C ASP A 148 -0.24 -6.35 25.68
N ILE A 149 0.38 -7.19 24.86
CA ILE A 149 1.83 -7.17 24.58
C ILE A 149 2.14 -6.42 23.28
N TYR A 150 1.37 -6.71 22.23
CA TYR A 150 1.54 -6.12 20.91
C TYR A 150 0.29 -5.37 20.48
N GLU A 151 0.48 -4.45 19.53
CA GLU A 151 -0.60 -3.72 18.87
C GLU A 151 -0.60 -4.00 17.36
N PRO A 152 -1.70 -3.74 16.62
CA PRO A 152 -1.76 -4.01 15.19
C PRO A 152 -0.66 -3.30 14.37
N GLN A 153 -0.23 -2.10 14.78
CA GLN A 153 0.86 -1.37 14.13
C GLN A 153 2.25 -1.96 14.39
N ASP A 154 2.37 -2.92 15.30
CA ASP A 154 3.58 -3.75 15.40
C ASP A 154 3.62 -4.80 14.28
N TYR A 155 2.64 -4.91 13.38
CA TYR A 155 2.65 -5.87 12.25
C TYR A 155 2.32 -5.24 10.90
N LEU A 156 1.52 -4.17 10.87
CA LEU A 156 1.11 -3.48 9.65
C LEU A 156 1.25 -1.97 9.82
N ASN A 157 1.98 -1.31 8.92
CA ASN A 157 2.05 0.16 8.87
C ASN A 157 1.78 0.69 7.47
N PHE A 158 1.00 1.77 7.42
CA PHE A 158 0.78 2.56 6.22
C PHE A 158 1.57 3.87 6.32
N PHE A 159 2.18 4.25 5.20
CA PHE A 159 2.97 5.46 5.03
C PHE A 159 2.54 6.19 3.76
N CYS A 160 2.88 7.47 3.69
CA CYS A 160 2.89 8.23 2.45
C CYS A 160 4.21 8.99 2.31
N LEU A 161 4.44 9.63 1.17
CA LEU A 161 5.64 10.43 0.95
C LEU A 161 5.32 11.92 0.91
N GLY A 162 6.22 12.73 1.46
CA GLY A 162 6.13 14.19 1.41
C GLY A 162 7.49 14.84 1.47
N ASN A 163 7.57 16.07 0.97
CA ASN A 163 8.77 16.87 1.04
C ASN A 163 8.46 18.28 1.55
N ARG A 164 9.46 18.90 2.18
CA ARG A 164 9.41 20.27 2.68
C ARG A 164 10.77 20.92 2.54
N GLU A 165 10.80 22.07 1.87
CA GLU A 165 12.05 22.73 1.46
C GLU A 165 12.09 24.18 1.92
N ILE A 166 13.23 24.63 2.43
CA ILE A 166 13.44 26.05 2.69
C ILE A 166 13.52 26.77 1.32
N GLY A 167 12.95 27.97 1.22
CA GLY A 167 13.03 28.78 0.00
C GLY A 167 14.19 29.77 0.07
N ASP A 168 14.95 29.92 -1.02
CA ASP A 168 16.03 30.91 -1.13
C ASP A 168 15.52 32.35 -1.34
N SER A 169 14.21 32.55 -1.53
CA SER A 169 13.62 33.86 -1.81
C SER A 169 12.34 34.09 -0.99
N PRO A 170 12.11 35.32 -0.50
CA PRO A 170 10.86 35.66 0.16
C PRO A 170 9.72 35.46 -0.84
N SER A 171 8.82 34.51 -0.54
CA SER A 171 7.60 34.31 -1.31
C SER A 171 6.86 35.64 -1.39
N THR A 172 6.49 36.08 -2.59
CA THR A 172 5.56 37.20 -2.75
C THR A 172 4.30 36.87 -1.93
N PRO A 173 3.92 37.70 -0.94
CA PRO A 173 2.76 37.41 -0.11
C PRO A 173 1.51 37.42 -0.99
N SER A 174 0.98 36.23 -1.30
CA SER A 174 -0.35 36.11 -1.89
C SER A 174 -1.39 36.43 -0.81
N THR A 175 -2.31 37.34 -1.13
CA THR A 175 -3.48 37.65 -0.30
C THR A 175 -4.61 36.64 -0.48
N ALA A 176 -4.48 35.68 -1.39
CA ALA A 176 -5.49 34.67 -1.65
C ALA A 176 -5.33 33.47 -0.70
N ASN A 177 -6.40 33.13 0.02
CA ASN A 177 -6.45 32.00 0.95
C ASN A 177 -6.75 30.68 0.23
N ASN A 178 -6.14 30.45 -0.94
CA ASN A 178 -6.36 29.23 -1.72
C ASN A 178 -5.36 28.13 -1.31
N PRO A 179 -5.68 26.84 -1.57
CA PRO A 179 -4.82 25.70 -1.24
C PRO A 179 -3.38 25.79 -1.78
N GLN A 180 -3.20 26.28 -3.01
CA GLN A 180 -1.88 26.37 -3.64
C GLN A 180 -0.98 27.36 -2.91
N ASP A 181 -1.54 28.49 -2.48
CA ASP A 181 -0.79 29.52 -1.77
C ASP A 181 -0.45 29.09 -0.34
N GLN A 182 -1.30 28.31 0.32
CA GLN A 182 -0.99 27.70 1.61
C GLN A 182 0.16 26.68 1.49
N ALA A 183 0.13 25.79 0.48
CA ALA A 183 1.20 24.83 0.24
C ALA A 183 2.53 25.54 -0.09
N ARG A 184 2.50 26.62 -0.88
CA ARG A 184 3.68 27.45 -1.18
C ARG A 184 4.22 28.16 0.06
N LYS A 185 3.34 28.74 0.88
CA LYS A 185 3.69 29.42 2.13
C LYS A 185 4.33 28.46 3.13
N ASN A 186 3.73 27.28 3.30
CA ASN A 186 4.21 26.27 4.24
C ASN A 186 5.33 25.39 3.65
N ARG A 187 5.64 25.61 2.36
CA ARG A 187 6.75 25.02 1.60
C ARG A 187 6.76 23.50 1.60
N ARG A 188 5.59 22.89 1.63
CA ARG A 188 5.42 21.44 1.74
C ARG A 188 4.43 20.91 0.72
N PHE A 189 4.68 19.71 0.23
CA PHE A 189 3.71 18.97 -0.60
C PHE A 189 4.00 17.47 -0.55
N MET A 190 3.04 16.65 -0.98
CA MET A 190 3.29 15.21 -1.11
C MET A 190 4.31 14.94 -2.22
N VAL A 191 5.14 13.92 -2.02
CA VAL A 191 5.83 13.25 -3.12
C VAL A 191 4.87 12.17 -3.60
N TYR A 192 4.44 12.27 -4.85
CA TYR A 192 3.34 11.44 -5.31
C TYR A 192 3.79 10.00 -5.61
N VAL A 193 3.22 9.05 -4.88
CA VAL A 193 3.51 7.62 -5.05
C VAL A 193 2.69 7.10 -6.23
N HIS A 194 3.32 7.05 -7.40
CA HIS A 194 2.76 6.43 -8.60
C HIS A 194 3.28 5.00 -8.82
N SER A 195 4.10 4.47 -7.92
CA SER A 195 4.59 3.09 -7.93
C SER A 195 3.45 2.07 -8.01
N LYS A 196 3.74 0.89 -8.55
CA LYS A 196 2.92 -0.32 -8.44
C LYS A 196 3.82 -1.54 -8.29
N GLY A 197 4.31 -1.74 -7.07
CA GLY A 197 5.26 -2.81 -6.79
C GLY A 197 5.10 -3.43 -5.42
N MET A 198 5.64 -4.64 -5.29
CA MET A 198 5.68 -5.40 -4.04
C MET A 198 6.99 -6.17 -3.96
N ILE A 199 7.68 -6.06 -2.83
CA ILE A 199 8.87 -6.82 -2.48
C ILE A 199 8.48 -7.79 -1.36
N VAL A 200 8.87 -9.06 -1.51
CA VAL A 200 8.60 -10.12 -0.54
C VAL A 200 9.93 -10.73 -0.12
N ASP A 201 10.18 -10.71 1.19
CA ASP A 201 11.30 -11.40 1.85
C ASP A 201 12.71 -11.08 1.28
N ASP A 202 12.87 -9.93 0.62
CA ASP A 202 14.07 -9.52 -0.13
C ASP A 202 14.54 -10.50 -1.22
N GLU A 203 13.71 -11.48 -1.60
CA GLU A 203 14.01 -12.49 -2.61
C GLU A 203 13.13 -12.42 -3.86
N TYR A 204 11.92 -11.86 -3.76
CA TYR A 204 10.97 -11.78 -4.86
C TYR A 204 10.41 -10.38 -5.00
N VAL A 205 10.23 -9.92 -6.24
CA VAL A 205 9.66 -8.61 -6.55
C VAL A 205 8.61 -8.71 -7.66
N ILE A 206 7.50 -7.99 -7.50
CA ILE A 206 6.54 -7.69 -8.56
C ILE A 206 6.64 -6.20 -8.90
N ILE A 207 6.74 -5.87 -10.18
CA ILE A 207 6.75 -4.48 -10.70
C ILE A 207 5.86 -4.43 -11.93
N GLY A 208 4.99 -3.44 -12.02
CA GLY A 208 4.11 -3.31 -13.19
C GLY A 208 3.30 -2.02 -13.22
N SER A 209 2.18 -2.06 -13.93
CA SER A 209 1.23 -0.96 -14.06
C SER A 209 0.01 -1.09 -13.12
N ALA A 210 -0.27 -2.30 -12.64
CA ALA A 210 -1.49 -2.62 -11.91
C ALA A 210 -1.53 -2.06 -10.48
N ASN A 211 -2.53 -1.22 -10.22
CA ASN A 211 -2.82 -0.72 -8.89
C ASN A 211 -3.48 -1.78 -7.99
N ILE A 212 -3.40 -1.64 -6.67
CA ILE A 212 -4.18 -2.48 -5.74
C ILE A 212 -5.58 -1.86 -5.60
N ASN A 213 -6.40 -2.09 -6.63
CA ASN A 213 -7.83 -1.75 -6.69
C ASN A 213 -8.56 -2.75 -7.60
N GLN A 214 -9.89 -2.69 -7.69
CA GLN A 214 -10.62 -3.61 -8.55
C GLN A 214 -10.32 -3.35 -10.03
N ARG A 215 -10.15 -2.08 -10.42
CA ARG A 215 -9.86 -1.67 -11.80
C ARG A 215 -8.66 -2.40 -12.42
N SER A 216 -7.56 -2.50 -11.70
CA SER A 216 -6.34 -3.13 -12.20
C SER A 216 -6.29 -4.65 -11.93
N MET A 217 -7.05 -5.16 -10.95
CA MET A 217 -6.95 -6.56 -10.50
C MET A 217 -7.98 -7.51 -11.13
N GLU A 218 -9.04 -7.00 -11.77
CA GLU A 218 -10.15 -7.82 -12.28
C GLU A 218 -9.94 -8.40 -13.69
N GLY A 219 -9.07 -7.80 -14.51
CA GLY A 219 -8.77 -8.30 -15.86
C GLY A 219 -9.75 -7.89 -16.97
N ILE A 220 -10.97 -7.44 -16.64
CA ILE A 220 -11.99 -6.95 -17.61
C ILE A 220 -12.20 -5.43 -17.58
N ARG A 221 -11.44 -4.71 -16.75
CA ARG A 221 -11.52 -3.26 -16.60
C ARG A 221 -10.35 -2.61 -17.33
N ASP A 222 -9.27 -2.28 -16.60
CA ASP A 222 -8.07 -1.74 -17.22
C ASP A 222 -7.16 -2.89 -17.67
N THR A 223 -6.49 -2.70 -18.81
CA THR A 223 -5.47 -3.64 -19.27
C THR A 223 -4.14 -3.32 -18.61
N GLU A 224 -3.57 -4.28 -17.89
CA GLU A 224 -2.37 -4.10 -17.09
C GLU A 224 -1.30 -5.14 -17.41
N ILE A 225 -0.04 -4.81 -17.15
CA ILE A 225 1.09 -5.71 -17.25
C ILE A 225 1.99 -5.60 -16.01
N ALA A 226 2.52 -6.73 -15.57
CA ALA A 226 3.52 -6.78 -14.52
C ALA A 226 4.54 -7.89 -14.80
N MET A 227 5.73 -7.75 -14.23
CA MET A 227 6.70 -8.83 -14.11
C MET A 227 6.78 -9.29 -12.66
N GLY A 228 7.09 -10.56 -12.43
CA GLY A 228 7.59 -11.09 -11.17
C GLY A 228 8.96 -11.72 -11.35
N ALA A 229 9.90 -11.43 -10.46
CA ALA A 229 11.27 -11.92 -10.60
C ALA A 229 11.92 -12.26 -9.26
N TYR A 230 12.82 -13.24 -9.30
CA TYR A 230 13.74 -13.57 -8.23
C TYR A 230 15.11 -13.97 -8.78
N GLN A 231 16.10 -14.02 -7.89
CA GLN A 231 17.43 -14.53 -8.23
C GLN A 231 17.60 -15.90 -7.56
N PRO A 232 17.64 -17.02 -8.31
CA PRO A 232 17.69 -18.37 -7.72
C PRO A 232 18.82 -18.58 -6.70
N GLN A 233 19.96 -17.92 -6.91
CA GLN A 233 21.11 -17.96 -6.02
C GLN A 233 21.00 -17.03 -4.80
N TYR A 234 19.91 -16.29 -4.63
CA TYR A 234 19.62 -15.39 -3.50
C TYR A 234 18.17 -15.61 -3.03
N THR A 235 17.90 -16.80 -2.50
CA THR A 235 16.62 -17.16 -1.88
C THR A 235 16.85 -17.69 -0.48
N TRP A 236 15.83 -17.61 0.39
CA TRP A 236 15.89 -18.17 1.75
C TRP A 236 16.13 -19.69 1.75
N ALA A 237 15.66 -20.41 0.73
CA ALA A 237 15.90 -21.85 0.60
C ALA A 237 17.37 -22.20 0.29
N ASN A 238 18.12 -21.31 -0.37
CA ASN A 238 19.48 -21.56 -0.83
C ASN A 238 20.55 -20.85 0.00
N LYS A 239 20.17 -20.05 0.99
CA LYS A 239 21.09 -19.27 1.82
C LYS A 239 20.94 -19.65 3.29
N ILE A 240 22.07 -19.61 3.99
CA ILE A 240 22.13 -19.79 5.45
C ILE A 240 21.65 -18.51 6.18
N SER A 241 21.57 -17.38 5.47
CA SER A 241 21.18 -16.07 5.98
C SER A 241 20.19 -15.38 5.04
N ALA A 242 19.63 -14.25 5.48
CA ALA A 242 18.75 -13.41 4.66
C ALA A 242 19.35 -13.14 3.26
N PRO A 243 18.55 -13.23 2.17
CA PRO A 243 18.98 -12.94 0.81
C PRO A 243 19.56 -11.52 0.67
N ARG A 244 20.79 -11.41 0.16
CA ARG A 244 21.46 -10.13 -0.12
C ARG A 244 21.71 -9.95 -1.62
N GLY A 245 20.66 -10.16 -2.40
CA GLY A 245 20.67 -9.99 -3.86
C GLY A 245 20.42 -8.54 -4.31
N GLN A 246 20.10 -8.39 -5.59
CA GLN A 246 19.67 -7.12 -6.19
C GLN A 246 18.33 -6.63 -5.63
N ILE A 247 17.42 -7.55 -5.26
CA ILE A 247 16.12 -7.18 -4.68
C ILE A 247 16.30 -6.55 -3.30
N TYR A 248 17.11 -7.17 -2.44
CA TYR A 248 17.60 -6.56 -1.19
C TYR A 248 18.21 -5.17 -1.43
N GLY A 249 19.15 -5.05 -2.37
CA GLY A 249 19.82 -3.78 -2.68
C GLY A 249 18.83 -2.69 -3.14
N TYR A 250 17.87 -3.06 -3.99
CA TYR A 250 16.81 -2.18 -4.45
C TYR A 250 15.92 -1.70 -3.29
N ARG A 251 15.51 -2.61 -2.40
CA ARG A 251 14.70 -2.28 -1.23
C ARG A 251 15.45 -1.38 -0.24
N MET A 252 16.74 -1.63 0.02
CA MET A 252 17.59 -0.73 0.82
C MET A 252 17.73 0.65 0.15
N SER A 253 17.85 0.71 -1.18
CA SER A 253 17.94 1.98 -1.92
C SER A 253 16.66 2.80 -1.80
N LEU A 254 15.49 2.17 -1.92
CA LEU A 254 14.20 2.83 -1.70
C LEU A 254 14.07 3.33 -0.26
N TRP A 255 14.49 2.53 0.71
CA TRP A 255 14.48 2.95 2.11
C TRP A 255 15.46 4.10 2.38
N ALA A 256 16.62 4.12 1.71
CA ALA A 256 17.55 5.24 1.78
C ALA A 256 16.90 6.54 1.28
N GLU A 257 16.23 6.47 0.12
CA GLU A 257 15.50 7.58 -0.49
C GLU A 257 14.39 8.08 0.43
N HIS A 258 13.53 7.18 0.91
CA HIS A 258 12.35 7.57 1.67
C HIS A 258 12.69 7.97 3.10
N ILE A 259 13.61 7.28 3.77
CA ILE A 259 13.90 7.52 5.19
C ILE A 259 14.99 8.58 5.35
N GLY A 260 15.87 8.75 4.36
CA GLY A 260 16.97 9.71 4.37
C GLY A 260 18.23 9.23 5.12
N ILE A 261 18.17 8.03 5.72
CA ILE A 261 19.28 7.39 6.45
C ILE A 261 19.23 5.87 6.25
N ILE A 262 20.34 5.20 6.58
CA ILE A 262 20.44 3.74 6.61
C ILE A 262 20.91 3.32 8.00
N GLU A 263 20.17 2.40 8.60
CA GLU A 263 20.45 1.84 9.93
C GLU A 263 20.54 0.31 9.85
N GLU A 264 21.26 -0.29 10.80
CA GLU A 264 21.46 -1.74 10.86
C GLU A 264 20.13 -2.50 10.99
N ASP A 265 19.15 -1.93 11.71
CA ASP A 265 17.82 -2.52 11.87
C ASP A 265 17.12 -2.77 10.52
N PHE A 266 17.42 -1.98 9.48
CA PHE A 266 16.81 -2.12 8.14
C PHE A 266 17.29 -3.37 7.40
N ASN A 267 18.30 -4.06 7.94
CA ASN A 267 18.73 -5.38 7.49
C ASN A 267 17.78 -6.50 7.93
N HIS A 268 16.84 -6.21 8.85
CA HIS A 268 15.90 -7.15 9.45
C HIS A 268 14.48 -6.57 9.46
N PRO A 269 13.86 -6.34 8.28
CA PRO A 269 12.53 -5.73 8.16
C PRO A 269 11.42 -6.53 8.85
N GLU A 270 11.57 -7.82 9.05
CA GLU A 270 10.65 -8.63 9.83
C GLU A 270 10.68 -8.29 11.33
N SER A 271 11.79 -7.77 11.86
CA SER A 271 11.97 -7.55 13.30
C SER A 271 11.00 -6.51 13.88
N LEU A 272 10.72 -6.62 15.17
CA LEU A 272 9.88 -5.65 15.87
C LEU A 272 10.60 -4.30 16.01
N GLU A 273 11.92 -4.36 16.21
CA GLU A 273 12.85 -3.25 16.33
C GLU A 273 12.79 -2.40 15.04
N CYS A 274 13.01 -3.01 13.88
CA CYS A 274 12.89 -2.33 12.59
C CYS A 274 11.50 -1.74 12.37
N MET A 275 10.44 -2.53 12.64
CA MET A 275 9.05 -2.06 12.46
C MET A 275 8.75 -0.82 13.29
N ARG A 276 9.14 -0.82 14.57
CA ARG A 276 8.96 0.32 15.48
C ARG A 276 9.84 1.49 15.09
N ARG A 277 11.08 1.24 14.64
CA ARG A 277 12.02 2.28 14.22
C ARG A 277 11.52 3.02 12.97
N VAL A 278 11.11 2.29 11.93
CA VAL A 278 10.53 2.89 10.71
C VAL A 278 9.24 3.66 11.04
N ARG A 279 8.38 3.12 11.91
CA ARG A 279 7.17 3.82 12.38
C ARG A 279 7.51 5.11 13.13
N GLN A 280 8.53 5.10 13.99
CA GLN A 280 8.99 6.28 14.73
C GLN A 280 9.55 7.35 13.79
N LEU A 281 10.37 6.98 12.81
CA LEU A 281 10.91 7.89 11.81
C LEU A 281 9.79 8.51 10.97
N GLY A 282 8.82 7.70 10.54
CA GLY A 282 7.64 8.18 9.83
C GLY A 282 6.80 9.16 10.66
N GLN A 283 6.65 8.94 11.97
CA GLN A 283 5.96 9.87 12.86
C GLN A 283 6.74 11.18 13.00
N HIS A 284 8.06 11.12 13.21
CA HIS A 284 8.91 12.30 13.33
C HIS A 284 8.84 13.17 12.06
N ASN A 285 8.95 12.54 10.89
CA ASN A 285 8.83 13.22 9.60
C ASN A 285 7.43 13.81 9.40
N TRP A 286 6.35 13.12 9.83
CA TRP A 286 5.01 13.67 9.80
C TRP A 286 4.88 14.92 10.70
N ASP A 287 5.41 14.87 11.91
CA ASP A 287 5.36 16.00 12.85
C ASP A 287 6.11 17.22 12.27
N GLN A 288 7.27 16.98 11.67
CA GLN A 288 8.03 18.02 10.96
C GLN A 288 7.29 18.55 9.73
N PHE A 289 6.66 17.66 8.94
CA PHE A 289 5.86 18.01 7.77
C PHE A 289 4.65 18.86 8.18
N PHE A 290 3.98 18.52 9.29
CA PHE A 290 2.75 19.16 9.76
C PHE A 290 3.00 20.48 10.53
N ALA A 291 4.18 20.67 11.11
CA ALA A 291 4.53 21.83 11.92
C ALA A 291 4.32 23.19 11.23
N ASN A 292 4.00 24.23 12.01
CA ASN A 292 3.87 25.60 11.50
C ASN A 292 5.23 26.17 11.04
N GLU A 293 6.31 25.79 11.71
CA GLU A 293 7.67 26.20 11.35
C GLU A 293 8.15 25.47 10.10
N VAL A 294 8.69 26.23 9.14
CA VAL A 294 9.25 25.66 7.91
C VAL A 294 10.69 25.23 8.18
N THR A 295 10.91 23.92 8.09
CA THR A 295 12.24 23.30 8.19
C THR A 295 12.47 22.37 7.01
N GLU A 296 13.73 22.19 6.62
CA GLU A 296 14.11 21.26 5.56
C GLU A 296 13.95 19.81 6.04
N MET A 297 13.27 19.00 5.23
CA MET A 297 13.11 17.57 5.48
C MET A 297 14.17 16.77 4.74
N ARG A 298 14.82 15.84 5.45
CA ARG A 298 15.81 14.92 4.86
C ARG A 298 15.21 13.57 4.47
N GLY A 299 14.16 13.15 5.16
CA GLY A 299 13.40 11.94 4.86
C GLY A 299 12.01 12.29 4.34
N HIS A 300 11.53 11.52 3.39
CA HIS A 300 10.24 11.70 2.74
C HIS A 300 9.14 10.78 3.31
N LEU A 301 9.49 9.70 4.00
CA LEU A 301 8.55 8.74 4.56
C LEU A 301 7.80 9.36 5.72
N LEU A 302 6.49 9.53 5.55
CA LEU A 302 5.56 10.03 6.56
C LEU A 302 4.69 8.88 7.03
N LYS A 303 4.41 8.81 8.34
CA LYS A 303 3.29 8.00 8.84
C LYS A 303 2.03 8.46 8.09
N TYR A 304 1.28 7.53 7.50
CA TYR A 304 0.01 7.89 6.89
C TYR A 304 -0.88 8.52 7.97
N PRO A 305 -1.58 9.64 7.71
CA PRO A 305 -2.12 10.52 8.76
C PRO A 305 -3.37 10.00 9.48
N VAL A 306 -3.36 8.73 9.84
CA VAL A 306 -4.36 8.04 10.65
C VAL A 306 -3.72 7.51 11.94
N SER A 307 -4.50 7.56 13.01
CA SER A 307 -4.27 6.80 14.23
C SER A 307 -4.94 5.43 14.13
N VAL A 308 -4.32 4.43 14.76
CA VAL A 308 -4.87 3.09 14.91
C VAL A 308 -4.81 2.76 16.39
N ASP A 309 -5.95 2.52 17.02
CA ASP A 309 -5.96 2.11 18.43
C ASP A 309 -5.60 0.63 18.59
N ARG A 310 -5.41 0.19 19.84
CA ARG A 310 -5.06 -1.21 20.15
C ARG A 310 -6.10 -2.22 19.66
N LYS A 311 -7.34 -1.79 19.41
CA LYS A 311 -8.44 -2.63 18.90
C LYS A 311 -8.56 -2.60 17.38
N GLY A 312 -7.63 -1.94 16.69
CA GLY A 312 -7.61 -1.82 15.24
C GLY A 312 -8.57 -0.77 14.69
N LYS A 313 -9.07 0.16 15.52
CA LYS A 313 -9.91 1.25 15.02
C LYS A 313 -9.07 2.31 14.34
N VAL A 314 -9.40 2.60 13.08
CA VAL A 314 -8.72 3.62 12.27
C VAL A 314 -9.48 4.94 12.37
N LYS A 315 -8.77 6.01 12.72
CA LYS A 315 -9.30 7.39 12.80
C LYS A 315 -8.26 8.35 12.25
N PRO A 316 -8.61 9.59 11.88
CA PRO A 316 -7.60 10.60 11.58
C PRO A 316 -6.67 10.80 12.79
N LEU A 317 -5.43 11.26 12.56
CA LEU A 317 -4.57 11.69 13.66
C LEU A 317 -5.24 12.84 14.45
N PRO A 318 -5.03 12.93 15.78
CA PRO A 318 -5.57 14.05 16.57
C PRO A 318 -5.18 15.40 15.95
N GLY A 319 -6.17 16.29 15.79
CA GLY A 319 -5.97 17.60 15.16
C GLY A 319 -5.82 17.59 13.63
N CYS A 320 -5.80 16.41 12.99
CA CYS A 320 -5.60 16.24 11.55
C CYS A 320 -6.86 15.65 10.90
N ALA A 321 -7.98 16.38 10.89
CA ALA A 321 -9.19 15.90 10.21
C ALA A 321 -9.06 15.96 8.67
N THR A 322 -8.27 16.90 8.17
CA THR A 322 -8.05 17.14 6.73
C THR A 322 -6.57 17.18 6.37
N PHE A 323 -6.24 16.99 5.10
CA PHE A 323 -4.85 17.13 4.65
C PHE A 323 -4.34 18.57 4.85
N PRO A 324 -3.07 18.73 5.27
CA PRO A 324 -2.47 20.04 5.46
C PRO A 324 -2.51 20.84 4.16
N ASP A 325 -2.88 22.12 4.26
CA ASP A 325 -2.96 23.13 3.18
C ASP A 325 -4.05 22.87 2.13
N MET A 326 -4.21 21.62 1.72
CA MET A 326 -5.07 21.21 0.61
C MET A 326 -6.51 20.89 1.02
N GLY A 327 -6.76 20.63 2.31
CA GLY A 327 -8.07 20.22 2.80
C GLY A 327 -8.45 18.80 2.38
N GLY A 328 -9.75 18.48 2.44
CA GLY A 328 -10.27 17.14 2.16
C GLY A 328 -10.09 16.20 3.35
N ASN A 329 -11.11 15.41 3.68
CA ASN A 329 -11.08 14.52 4.84
C ASN A 329 -10.06 13.38 4.60
N ILE A 330 -9.17 13.15 5.56
CA ILE A 330 -8.15 12.09 5.49
C ILE A 330 -8.76 10.69 5.43
N CYS A 331 -9.88 10.47 6.12
CA CYS A 331 -10.62 9.21 6.07
C CYS A 331 -11.65 9.16 4.93
N GLY A 332 -11.64 10.17 4.06
CA GLY A 332 -12.59 10.31 2.97
C GLY A 332 -14.02 10.62 3.43
N SER A 333 -14.93 10.67 2.45
CA SER A 333 -16.35 10.86 2.71
C SER A 333 -17.19 10.13 1.67
N PHE A 334 -18.37 9.69 2.09
CA PHE A 334 -19.33 9.01 1.23
C PHE A 334 -20.37 10.03 0.74
N THR A 335 -20.12 10.67 -0.40
CA THR A 335 -21.11 11.46 -1.15
C THR A 335 -21.60 10.66 -2.34
N ALA A 336 -22.92 10.49 -2.51
CA ALA A 336 -23.50 9.62 -3.53
C ALA A 336 -23.00 9.97 -4.95
N ILE A 337 -22.12 9.14 -5.49
CA ILE A 337 -21.62 9.12 -6.87
C ILE A 337 -21.86 7.70 -7.39
N GLN A 338 -21.95 7.51 -8.71
CA GLN A 338 -21.96 6.17 -9.32
C GLN A 338 -20.83 5.29 -8.77
N GLU A 339 -21.20 4.12 -8.25
CA GLU A 339 -20.36 3.28 -7.39
C GLU A 339 -19.14 2.68 -8.12
N ASN A 340 -19.29 2.33 -9.40
CA ASN A 340 -18.29 1.56 -10.15
C ASN A 340 -17.02 2.33 -10.56
N LEU A 341 -17.01 3.67 -10.52
CA LEU A 341 -15.89 4.47 -11.03
C LEU A 341 -14.72 4.59 -10.04
N THR A 342 -14.95 4.30 -8.76
CA THR A 342 -14.04 4.65 -7.65
C THR A 342 -13.41 3.47 -6.93
N ILE A 343 -13.70 2.24 -7.37
CA ILE A 343 -13.25 0.98 -6.76
C ILE A 343 -12.17 0.26 -7.56
#